data_AF-A0A554JED2-F1
#
_entry.id   AF-A0A554JED2-F1
#
_cell.length_a   1.000
_cell.length_b   1.000
_cell.length_c   1.000
_cell.angle_alpha   90.00
_cell.angle_beta   90.00
_cell.angle_gamma   90.00
#
_symmetry.space_group_name_H-M   'P 1'
#
loop_
_entity.id
_entity.type
_entity.pdbx_description
1 polymer ?
#
loop_
_entity_poly.entity_id
_entity_poly.type
_entity_poly.pdbx_seq_one_letter_code
_entity_poly.pdbx_strand_id
1 'polypeptide(L)' 'DKVSIKTIYSGVDFLGWINFPYHRVLRTTTKRRMFKKLEQKRKTATRASYLGLLKHGNTYKLVRRIW' A
#
# COMPACT_ATOMS: atom_id res chain seq x y z
N ASP A 1 19.55 -7.43 18.74
CA ASP A 1 19.24 -6.18 18.03
C ASP A 1 19.75 -6.19 16.60
N LYS A 2 18.99 -5.64 15.65
CA LYS A 2 19.42 -5.56 14.24
C LYS A 2 19.15 -4.14 13.71
N VAL A 3 20.14 -3.27 13.88
CA VAL A 3 20.17 -1.94 13.28
C VAL A 3 20.57 -2.10 11.81
N SER A 4 19.67 -1.76 10.88
CA SER A 4 19.99 -1.75 9.44
C SER A 4 20.15 -0.30 8.96
N ILE A 5 21.38 0.09 8.59
CA ILE A 5 21.63 1.38 7.94
C ILE A 5 21.24 1.22 6.47
N LYS A 6 20.15 1.88 6.06
CA LYS A 6 19.72 1.98 4.66
C LYS A 6 19.61 3.45 4.31
N THR A 7 19.99 3.80 3.09
CA THR A 7 19.83 5.15 2.56
C THR A 7 18.36 5.58 2.68
N ILE A 8 18.12 6.84 3.05
CA ILE A 8 16.77 7.44 3.10
C ILE A 8 15.97 7.25 1.80
N TYR A 9 16.67 7.15 0.65
CA TYR A 9 16.10 6.88 -0.66
C TYR A 9 15.61 5.45 -0.84
N SER A 10 16.09 4.50 -0.04
CA SER A 10 15.68 3.08 -0.11
C SER A 10 14.29 2.84 0.50
N GLY A 11 13.75 3.83 1.20
CA GLY A 11 12.45 3.78 1.87
C GLY A 11 12.46 2.91 3.13
N VAL A 12 11.71 3.34 4.14
CA VAL A 12 11.56 2.63 5.42
C VAL A 12 10.24 1.84 5.40
N ASP A 13 10.30 0.53 5.67
CA ASP A 13 9.09 -0.29 5.82
C ASP A 13 8.48 -0.06 7.21
N PHE A 14 7.27 0.49 7.25
CA PHE A 14 6.52 0.71 8.47
C PHE A 14 5.03 0.43 8.26
N LEU A 15 4.45 -0.45 9.08
CA LEU A 15 3.03 -0.81 9.05
C LEU A 15 2.52 -1.27 7.65
N GLY A 16 3.37 -1.88 6.84
CA GLY A 16 3.02 -2.35 5.49
C GLY A 16 3.07 -1.27 4.40
N TRP A 17 3.59 -0.09 4.74
CA TRP A 17 3.93 0.99 3.82
C TRP A 17 5.43 1.15 3.74
N ILE A 18 5.91 1.50 2.55
CA ILE A 18 7.27 1.97 2.33
C ILE A 18 7.21 3.49 2.35
N ASN A 19 7.79 4.09 3.37
CA ASN A 19 7.90 5.53 3.54
C ASN A 19 9.17 6.02 2.84
N PHE A 20 9.01 6.80 1.79
CA PHE A 20 10.07 7.62 1.21
C PHE A 20 9.99 9.03 1.78
N PRO A 21 11.07 9.83 1.71
CA PRO A 21 11.09 11.18 2.28
C PRO A 21 9.94 12.09 1.80
N TYR A 22 9.49 11.90 0.55
CA TYR A 22 8.48 12.76 -0.07
C TYR A 22 7.15 12.06 -0.37
N HIS A 23 7.06 10.73 -0.22
CA HIS A 23 5.86 9.99 -0.55
C HIS A 23 5.81 8.62 0.13
N ARG A 24 4.60 8.05 0.27
CA ARG A 24 4.40 6.72 0.87
C ARG A 24 3.82 5.79 -0.17
N VAL A 25 4.39 4.59 -0.27
CA VAL A 25 3.96 3.58 -1.25
C VAL A 25 3.59 2.31 -0.51
N LEU A 26 2.44 1.71 -0.85
CA LEU A 26 2.05 0.43 -0.26
C LEU A 26 3.06 -0.68 -0.66
N ARG A 27 3.43 -1.55 0.29
CA ARG A 27 4.36 -2.65 0.01
C ARG A 27 3.81 -3.60 -1.04
N THR A 28 4.68 -4.16 -1.90
CA THR A 28 4.28 -5.05 -3.00
C THR A 28 3.48 -6.27 -2.54
N THR A 29 3.83 -6.86 -1.39
CA THR A 29 3.10 -7.99 -0.80
C THR A 29 1.69 -7.58 -0.36
N THR A 30 1.54 -6.44 0.30
CA THR A 30 0.24 -5.88 0.71
C THR A 30 -0.63 -5.57 -0.51
N LYS A 31 -0.04 -4.96 -1.57
CA LYS A 31 -0.74 -4.69 -2.84
C LYS A 31 -1.29 -5.98 -3.46
N ARG A 32 -0.44 -7.02 -3.59
CA ARG A 32 -0.84 -8.31 -4.15
C ARG A 32 -1.95 -8.98 -3.33
N ARG A 33 -1.83 -8.98 -1.99
CA ARG A 33 -2.87 -9.55 -1.10
C ARG A 33 -4.19 -8.80 -1.19
N MET A 34 -4.14 -7.47 -1.28
CA MET A 34 -5.32 -6.62 -1.49
C MET A 34 -6.04 -6.99 -2.78
N PHE A 35 -5.33 -7.05 -3.91
CA PHE A 35 -5.93 -7.44 -5.20
C PHE A 35 -6.52 -8.85 -5.19
N LYS A 36 -5.81 -9.83 -4.61
CA LYS A 36 -6.33 -11.20 -4.45
C LYS A 36 -7.63 -11.24 -3.63
N LYS A 37 -7.71 -10.45 -2.55
CA LYS A 37 -8.94 -10.33 -1.75
C LYS A 37 -10.08 -9.64 -2.50
N LEU A 38 -9.78 -8.62 -3.30
CA LEU A 38 -10.75 -7.92 -4.15
C LEU A 38 -11.33 -8.83 -5.23
N GLU A 39 -10.51 -9.71 -5.80
CA GLU A 39 -10.91 -10.71 -6.79
C GLU A 39 -11.80 -11.80 -6.17
N GLN A 40 -11.40 -12.32 -5.00
CA GLN A 40 -12.14 -13.37 -4.28
C GLN A 40 -13.43 -12.88 -3.61
N LYS A 41 -13.46 -11.63 -3.14
CA LYS A 41 -14.64 -11.04 -2.48
C LYS A 41 -15.00 -9.73 -3.18
N ARG A 42 -15.89 -9.82 -4.17
CA ARG A 42 -16.51 -8.68 -4.89
C ARG A 42 -17.51 -7.90 -4.01
N LYS A 43 -17.23 -7.68 -2.74
CA LYS A 43 -18.07 -6.84 -1.86
C LYS A 43 -17.68 -5.37 -2.02
N THR A 44 -18.66 -4.52 -2.31
CA THR A 44 -18.52 -3.07 -2.43
C THR A 44 -17.95 -2.44 -1.15
N ALA A 45 -18.35 -2.94 0.02
CA ALA A 45 -17.82 -2.51 1.32
C ALA A 45 -16.30 -2.73 1.45
N THR A 46 -15.79 -3.85 0.94
CA THR A 46 -14.34 -4.14 0.93
C THR A 46 -13.59 -3.16 0.04
N ARG A 47 -14.18 -2.78 -1.11
CA ARG A 47 -13.60 -1.78 -2.02
C ARG A 47 -13.52 -0.41 -1.33
N ALA A 48 -14.59 0.01 -0.66
CA ALA A 48 -14.64 1.28 0.08
C ALA A 48 -13.60 1.33 1.22
N SER A 49 -13.45 0.23 1.97
CA SER A 49 -12.44 0.13 3.03
C SER A 49 -11.01 0.27 2.48
N TYR A 50 -10.68 -0.42 1.38
CA TYR A 50 -9.36 -0.27 0.74
C TYR A 50 -9.17 1.10 0.09
N LEU A 51 -10.21 1.71 -0.49
CA LEU A 51 -10.17 3.08 -1.01
C LEU A 51 -9.82 4.10 0.08
N GLY A 52 -10.42 3.97 1.27
CA GLY A 52 -10.09 4.80 2.43
C GLY A 52 -8.61 4.71 2.80
N LEU A 53 -8.07 3.49 2.87
CA LEU A 53 -6.65 3.26 3.15
C LEU A 53 -5.74 3.87 2.07
N LEU A 54 -6.09 3.70 0.80
CA LEU A 54 -5.28 4.17 -0.32
C LEU A 54 -5.27 5.71 -0.41
N LYS A 55 -6.32 6.40 0.05
CA LYS A 55 -6.40 7.87 0.08
C LYS A 55 -5.23 8.55 0.81
N HIS A 56 -4.60 7.87 1.78
CA HIS A 56 -3.56 8.45 2.64
C HIS A 56 -2.13 8.35 2.07
N GLY A 57 -1.93 7.85 0.85
CA GLY A 57 -0.60 7.70 0.26
C GLY A 57 -0.57 7.96 -1.25
N ASN A 58 0.62 7.87 -1.84
CA ASN A 58 0.81 8.03 -3.29
C ASN A 58 0.36 6.76 -4.03
N THR A 59 -0.95 6.55 -4.06
CA THR A 59 -1.58 5.31 -4.54
C THR A 59 -2.59 5.57 -5.67
N TYR A 60 -2.58 6.76 -6.27
CA TYR A 60 -3.51 7.13 -7.35
C TYR A 60 -3.60 6.09 -8.47
N LYS A 61 -2.46 5.52 -8.89
CA LYS A 61 -2.40 4.44 -9.89
C LYS A 61 -3.11 3.15 -9.43
N LEU A 62 -3.07 2.84 -8.12
CA LEU A 62 -3.75 1.68 -7.54
C LEU A 62 -5.26 1.91 -7.46
N VAL A 63 -5.67 3.10 -7.03
CA VAL A 63 -7.08 3.51 -7.00
C VAL A 63 -7.70 3.41 -8.39
N ARG A 64 -7.02 3.93 -9.42
CA ARG A 64 -7.46 3.84 -10.83
C ARG A 64 -7.61 2.40 -11.32
N ARG A 65 -6.85 1.45 -10.77
CA ARG A 65 -6.91 0.02 -11.14
C ARG A 65 -8.01 -0.76 -10.40
N ILE A 66 -8.56 -0.20 -9.33
CA ILE A 66 -9.68 -0.78 -8.58
C ILE A 66 -11.03 -0.39 -9.21
N TRP A 67 -11.10 0.80 -9.79
CA TRP A 67 -12.17 1.21 -10.71
C TRP A 67 -12.07 0.43 -12.01
#